data_AF-A0A9P4WLL4-F1
#
_entry.id   AF-A0A9P4WLL4-F1
#
_cell.length_a   1.000
_cell.length_b   1.000
_cell.length_c   1.000
_cell.angle_alpha   90.00
_cell.angle_beta   90.00
_cell.angle_gamma   90.00
#
_symmetry.space_group_name_H-M   'P 1'
#
loop_
_entity.id
_entity.type
_entity.pdbx_description
1 polymer ?
#
loop_
_entity_poly.entity_id
_entity_poly.type
_entity_poly.pdbx_seq_one_letter_code
_entity_poly.pdbx_strand_id
1 'polypeptide(L)'
;MAPLTAQSDEKTHQALLDKLDIYAVHKPFRNPNWRPPQRRNKNLKQVLGEASRKEASMMNTQANSGASTPAIASEGGSTPAGNVRPPNIAQAAQSLDRLVLERNGRAAAGNATGPAPTYTNIESAPSFHPSAQKKYCDITGLPAPYTDPKTRLRYHNKEMFGTIRTMPQNVYEGYLAARGAHTVLK
;
A
#
# COMPACT_ATOMS: atom_id res chain seq x y z
N MET A 1 0.54 -46.21 -34.69
CA MET A 1 1.07 -46.25 -33.31
C MET A 1 1.98 -45.06 -33.13
N ALA A 2 1.72 -44.19 -32.14
CA ALA A 2 2.61 -43.06 -31.84
C ALA A 2 3.97 -43.62 -31.35
N PRO A 3 5.11 -43.06 -31.77
CA PRO A 3 6.40 -43.58 -31.37
C PRO A 3 6.61 -43.37 -29.87
N LEU A 4 7.14 -44.43 -29.25
CA LEU A 4 7.48 -44.53 -27.84
C LEU A 4 8.43 -43.39 -27.42
N THR A 5 8.11 -42.77 -26.29
CA THR A 5 8.87 -41.72 -25.62
C THR A 5 10.36 -42.02 -25.60
N ALA A 6 11.18 -41.14 -26.19
CA ALA A 6 12.63 -41.17 -26.01
C ALA A 6 12.92 -41.14 -24.49
N GLN A 7 13.57 -42.19 -23.98
CA GLN A 7 13.91 -42.30 -22.57
C GLN A 7 14.75 -41.09 -22.17
N SER A 8 14.41 -40.46 -21.03
CA SER A 8 15.15 -39.34 -20.46
C SER A 8 16.51 -39.84 -19.96
N ASP A 9 17.51 -39.81 -20.83
CA ASP A 9 18.90 -40.12 -20.48
C ASP A 9 19.56 -38.92 -19.79
N GLU A 10 20.46 -39.17 -18.83
CA GLU A 10 21.18 -38.13 -18.08
C GLU A 10 21.86 -37.11 -19.02
N LYS A 11 22.39 -37.59 -20.15
CA LYS A 11 23.01 -36.73 -21.17
C LYS A 11 22.00 -35.82 -21.87
N THR A 12 20.79 -36.29 -22.11
CA THR A 12 19.71 -35.49 -22.72
C THR A 12 19.19 -34.44 -21.74
N HIS A 13 19.15 -34.78 -20.45
CA HIS A 13 18.80 -33.85 -19.38
C HIS A 13 19.86 -32.76 -19.21
N GLN A 14 21.15 -33.12 -19.18
CA GLN A 14 22.24 -32.16 -19.09
C GLN A 14 22.27 -31.21 -20.30
N ALA A 15 22.10 -31.74 -21.51
CA ALA A 15 22.03 -30.90 -22.73
C ALA A 15 20.85 -29.91 -22.69
N LEU A 16 19.73 -30.28 -22.05
CA LEU A 16 18.59 -29.39 -21.87
C LEU A 16 18.90 -28.29 -20.83
N LEU A 17 19.57 -28.62 -19.73
CA LEU A 17 20.02 -27.63 -18.74
C LEU A 17 20.99 -26.61 -19.36
N ASP A 18 21.98 -27.08 -20.12
CA ASP A 18 22.96 -26.22 -20.78
C ASP A 18 22.29 -25.27 -21.80
N LYS A 19 21.27 -25.77 -22.50
CA LYS A 19 20.49 -24.96 -23.44
C LYS A 19 19.63 -23.89 -22.74
N LEU A 20 19.16 -24.15 -21.52
CA LEU A 20 18.36 -23.21 -20.73
C LEU A 20 19.22 -22.22 -19.92
N ASP A 21 20.54 -22.41 -19.89
CA ASP A 21 21.44 -21.51 -19.20
C ASP A 21 21.64 -20.18 -19.95
N ILE A 22 21.14 -19.11 -19.34
CA ILE A 22 21.29 -17.74 -19.84
C ILE A 22 22.66 -17.13 -19.51
N TYR A 23 23.51 -17.81 -18.73
CA TYR A 23 24.84 -17.31 -18.37
C TYR A 23 25.84 -17.52 -19.51
N ALA A 24 25.83 -18.69 -20.15
CA ALA A 24 26.67 -19.00 -21.31
C ALA A 24 26.40 -18.08 -22.52
N VAL A 25 25.21 -17.48 -22.59
CA VAL A 25 24.84 -16.54 -23.66
C VAL A 25 25.43 -15.15 -23.40
N HIS A 26 26.29 -14.69 -24.31
CA HIS A 26 26.86 -13.34 -24.26
C HIS A 26 25.76 -12.25 -24.36
N LYS A 27 25.85 -11.22 -23.51
CA LYS A 27 24.85 -10.14 -23.38
C LYS A 27 25.41 -8.80 -23.87
N PRO A 28 25.50 -8.57 -25.19
CA PRO A 28 26.13 -7.35 -25.75
C PRO A 28 25.36 -6.05 -25.41
N PHE A 29 24.11 -6.17 -24.97
CA PHE A 29 23.25 -5.06 -24.57
C PHE A 29 23.32 -4.73 -23.07
N ARG A 30 24.03 -5.52 -22.25
CA ARG A 30 24.10 -5.28 -20.80
C ARG A 30 25.27 -4.37 -20.48
N ASN A 31 24.98 -3.18 -19.93
CA ASN A 31 26.01 -2.25 -19.48
C ASN A 31 26.89 -2.87 -18.37
N PRO A 32 28.21 -3.04 -18.59
CA PRO A 32 29.12 -3.61 -17.59
C PRO A 32 29.30 -2.74 -16.34
N ASN A 33 29.09 -1.42 -16.45
CA ASN A 33 29.30 -0.47 -15.37
C ASN A 33 28.12 -0.39 -14.40
N TRP A 34 26.96 -0.94 -14.76
CA TRP A 34 25.79 -0.91 -13.89
C TRP A 34 25.96 -1.87 -12.72
N ARG A 35 25.85 -1.35 -11.49
CA ARG A 35 25.89 -2.14 -10.25
C ARG A 35 24.51 -2.17 -9.59
N PRO A 36 24.01 -3.36 -9.20
CA PRO A 36 22.71 -3.46 -8.57
C PRO A 36 22.72 -2.77 -7.18
N PRO A 37 21.78 -1.86 -6.88
CA PRO A 37 21.63 -1.34 -5.51
C PRO A 37 21.26 -2.46 -4.53
N GLN A 38 21.85 -2.39 -3.34
CA GLN A 38 21.65 -3.37 -2.26
C GLN A 38 20.20 -3.41 -1.76
N ARG A 39 19.51 -2.26 -1.71
CA ARG A 39 18.14 -2.14 -1.15
C ARG A 39 17.05 -2.17 -2.22
N ARG A 40 16.98 -3.26 -2.97
CA ARG A 40 15.99 -3.47 -4.06
C ARG A 40 14.80 -4.34 -3.67
N ASN A 41 15.03 -5.41 -2.91
CA ASN A 41 14.02 -6.40 -2.59
C ASN A 41 13.27 -5.93 -1.34
N LYS A 42 12.19 -5.17 -1.54
CA LYS A 42 11.36 -4.62 -0.47
C LYS A 42 9.99 -5.30 -0.46
N ASN A 43 9.45 -5.56 0.72
CA ASN A 43 8.05 -5.97 0.84
C ASN A 43 7.12 -4.75 0.61
N LEU A 44 5.91 -4.97 0.12
CA LEU A 44 4.87 -3.96 -0.06
C LEU A 44 4.73 -3.06 1.17
N LYS A 45 4.75 -3.63 2.39
CA LYS A 45 4.72 -2.84 3.64
C LYS A 45 5.86 -1.82 3.75
N GLN A 46 7.07 -2.20 3.34
CA GLN A 46 8.23 -1.31 3.37
C GLN A 46 8.12 -0.23 2.28
N VAL A 47 7.65 -0.59 1.09
CA VAL A 47 7.42 0.35 -0.02
C VAL A 47 6.37 1.40 0.38
N LEU A 48 5.23 0.99 0.94
CA LEU A 48 4.19 1.89 1.44
C LEU A 48 4.72 2.79 2.58
N GLY A 49 5.51 2.23 3.50
CA GLY A 49 6.11 3.00 4.59
C GLY A 49 7.19 4.01 4.13
N GLU A 50 7.87 3.77 3.02
CA GLU A 50 8.77 4.75 2.41
C GLU A 50 8.00 5.83 1.65
N ALA A 51 6.94 5.46 0.92
CA ALA A 51 6.07 6.40 0.20
C ALA A 51 5.43 7.42 1.15
N SER A 52 4.83 6.95 2.26
CA SER A 52 4.23 7.82 3.27
C SER A 52 5.25 8.76 3.93
N ARG A 53 6.47 8.28 4.26
CA ARG A 53 7.53 9.14 4.80
C ARG A 53 8.02 10.19 3.80
N LYS A 54 8.09 9.84 2.51
CA LYS A 54 8.47 10.78 1.45
C LYS A 54 7.41 11.88 1.29
N GLU A 55 6.13 11.53 1.33
CA GLU A 55 5.02 12.50 1.27
C GLU A 55 5.08 13.48 2.46
N ALA A 56 5.27 12.97 3.69
CA ALA A 56 5.43 13.82 4.88
C ALA A 56 6.61 14.80 4.75
N SER A 57 7.73 14.34 4.18
CA SER A 57 8.90 15.20 3.95
C SER A 57 8.62 16.28 2.89
N MET A 58 7.84 15.99 1.85
CA MET A 58 7.53 16.96 0.79
C MET A 58 6.57 18.05 1.28
N MET A 59 5.59 17.72 2.13
CA MET A 59 4.67 18.72 2.70
C MET A 59 5.41 19.72 3.61
N ASN A 60 6.44 19.28 4.33
CA ASN A 60 7.20 20.17 5.21
C ASN A 60 8.07 21.18 4.45
N THR A 61 8.58 20.81 3.26
CA THR A 61 9.39 21.73 2.43
C THR A 61 8.54 22.85 1.81
N GLN A 62 7.28 22.60 1.49
CA GLN A 62 6.38 23.62 0.95
C GLN A 62 6.01 24.68 1.99
N ALA A 63 5.90 24.31 3.27
CA ALA A 63 5.65 25.25 4.37
C ALA A 63 6.82 26.23 4.62
N ASN A 64 8.05 25.87 4.23
CA ASN A 64 9.24 26.67 4.49
C ASN A 64 9.76 27.48 3.29
N SER A 65 9.19 27.28 2.09
CA SER A 65 9.70 27.89 0.85
C SER A 65 9.34 29.38 0.67
N GLY A 66 8.63 29.99 1.63
CA GLY A 66 8.24 31.41 1.61
C GLY A 66 9.03 32.33 2.55
N ALA A 67 10.05 31.84 3.26
CA ALA A 67 10.77 32.61 4.29
C ALA A 67 12.22 32.97 3.92
N SER A 68 12.66 32.71 2.68
CA SER A 68 14.05 32.94 2.26
C SER A 68 14.15 33.69 0.93
N THR A 69 13.54 34.88 0.88
CA THR A 69 14.02 35.93 -0.03
C THR A 69 14.92 36.84 0.80
N PRO A 70 16.24 36.94 0.53
CA PRO A 70 17.07 37.93 1.20
C PRO A 70 16.59 39.32 0.78
N ALA A 71 16.10 40.10 1.74
CA ALA A 71 15.81 41.50 1.53
C ALA A 71 17.11 42.22 1.17
N ILE A 72 17.16 42.82 -0.02
CA ILE A 72 18.22 43.77 -0.40
C ILE A 72 18.12 44.95 0.57
N ALA A 73 19.15 45.10 1.42
CA ALA A 73 19.31 46.27 2.28
C ALA A 73 19.71 47.46 1.40
N SER A 74 18.81 48.43 1.25
CA SER A 74 19.13 49.77 0.75
C SER A 74 19.44 50.65 1.96
N GLU A 75 20.68 51.12 2.03
CA GLU A 75 21.17 52.09 3.00
C GLU A 75 20.38 53.41 2.96
N GLY A 76 20.31 54.09 4.11
CA GLY A 76 19.83 55.48 4.20
C GLY A 76 19.03 55.76 5.46
N GLY A 77 19.69 55.76 6.63
CA GLY A 77 19.11 56.26 7.87
C GLY A 77 19.23 57.78 7.96
N SER A 78 18.08 58.47 7.93
CA SER A 78 17.90 59.79 8.52
C SER A 78 16.68 59.78 9.45
N THR A 79 16.83 60.54 10.53
CA THR A 79 16.11 60.55 11.83
C THR A 79 14.62 60.95 11.79
N PRO A 80 13.87 60.77 12.91
CA PRO A 80 12.45 60.47 12.92
C PRO A 80 11.57 61.72 12.95
N ALA A 81 10.48 61.70 12.17
CA ALA A 81 9.36 62.61 12.34
C ALA A 81 8.07 61.89 11.93
N GLY A 82 7.05 62.00 12.77
CA GLY A 82 5.76 61.36 12.58
C GLY A 82 5.16 61.72 11.22
N ASN A 83 4.75 60.70 10.49
CA ASN A 83 3.76 60.84 9.44
C ASN A 83 3.03 59.50 9.27
N VAL A 84 1.71 59.57 9.37
CA VAL A 84 0.77 58.48 9.11
C VAL A 84 1.02 57.98 7.69
N ARG A 85 1.77 56.88 7.56
CA ARG A 85 1.99 56.20 6.29
C ARG A 85 0.66 55.52 5.93
N PRO A 86 0.08 55.74 4.74
CA PRO A 86 -1.11 55.01 4.34
C PRO A 86 -0.78 53.51 4.39
N PRO A 87 -1.71 52.66 4.88
CA PRO A 87 -1.46 51.23 4.94
C PRO A 87 -1.10 50.78 3.54
N ASN A 88 0.07 50.15 3.39
CA ASN A 88 0.54 49.69 2.09
C ASN A 88 -0.37 48.54 1.64
N ILE A 89 -1.42 48.90 0.89
CA ILE A 89 -2.49 47.99 0.45
C ILE A 89 -1.92 46.76 -0.26
N ALA A 90 -0.80 46.91 -0.98
CA ALA A 90 -0.12 45.79 -1.63
C ALA A 90 0.44 44.77 -0.63
N GLN A 91 0.98 45.22 0.51
CA GLN A 91 1.48 44.34 1.56
C GLN A 91 0.34 43.71 2.36
N ALA A 92 -0.75 44.45 2.56
CA ALA A 92 -1.97 43.92 3.20
C ALA A 92 -2.69 42.89 2.30
N ALA A 93 -2.70 43.11 0.98
CA ALA A 93 -3.26 42.15 0.02
C ALA A 93 -2.43 40.86 -0.02
N GLN A 94 -1.09 40.96 0.00
CA GLN A 94 -0.21 39.79 0.07
C GLN A 94 -0.36 38.99 1.37
N SER A 95 -0.57 39.65 2.50
CA SER A 95 -0.80 38.97 3.79
C SER A 95 -2.18 38.32 3.86
N LEU A 96 -3.20 38.96 3.26
CA LEU A 96 -4.53 38.39 3.11
C LEU A 96 -4.54 37.20 2.15
N ASP A 97 -3.89 37.29 1.00
CA ASP A 97 -3.75 36.16 0.06
C ASP A 97 -3.08 34.97 0.75
N ARG A 98 -2.01 35.20 1.52
CA ARG A 98 -1.34 34.16 2.30
C ARG A 98 -2.26 33.55 3.36
N LEU A 99 -3.00 34.37 4.11
CA LEU A 99 -3.94 33.90 5.14
C LEU A 99 -5.15 33.17 4.54
N VAL A 100 -5.63 33.60 3.36
CA VAL A 100 -6.69 32.93 2.61
C VAL A 100 -6.19 31.62 2.05
N LEU A 101 -4.97 31.55 1.52
CA LEU A 101 -4.36 30.28 1.07
C LEU A 101 -4.13 29.32 2.24
N GLU A 102 -3.68 29.81 3.40
CA GLU A 102 -3.49 29.01 4.61
C GLU A 102 -4.84 28.54 5.18
N ARG A 103 -5.87 29.41 5.18
CA ARG A 103 -7.23 29.06 5.61
C ARG A 103 -7.88 28.08 4.64
N ASN A 104 -7.70 28.25 3.33
CA ASN A 104 -8.22 27.33 2.31
C ASN A 104 -7.47 26.00 2.34
N GLY A 105 -6.16 26.00 2.61
CA GLY A 105 -5.37 24.79 2.83
C GLY A 105 -5.78 24.06 4.11
N ARG A 106 -6.07 24.80 5.19
CA ARG A 106 -6.62 24.26 6.44
C ARG A 106 -8.08 23.82 6.31
N ALA A 107 -8.87 24.44 5.46
CA ALA A 107 -10.26 24.04 5.16
C ALA A 107 -10.32 22.84 4.20
N ALA A 108 -9.37 22.72 3.26
CA ALA A 108 -9.15 21.51 2.46
C ALA A 108 -8.62 20.35 3.32
N ALA A 109 -7.82 20.66 4.36
CA ALA A 109 -7.48 19.73 5.44
C ALA A 109 -8.57 19.61 6.53
N GLY A 110 -9.63 20.43 6.44
CA GLY A 110 -10.67 20.63 7.44
C GLY A 110 -11.78 19.60 7.34
N ASN A 111 -11.38 18.34 7.43
CA ASN A 111 -12.14 17.12 7.79
C ASN A 111 -11.36 15.85 7.43
N ALA A 112 -10.16 15.98 6.85
CA ALA A 112 -9.26 14.88 6.56
C ALA A 112 -8.10 14.90 7.55
N THR A 113 -8.28 14.27 8.71
CA THR A 113 -7.21 13.94 9.67
C THR A 113 -6.28 12.83 9.12
N GLY A 114 -6.16 12.72 7.80
CA GLY A 114 -5.48 11.63 7.10
C GLY A 114 -4.50 12.15 6.06
N PRO A 115 -3.54 11.31 5.63
CA PRO A 115 -2.60 11.64 4.58
C PRO A 115 -3.32 12.12 3.31
N ALA A 116 -2.70 13.05 2.58
CA ALA A 116 -3.25 13.55 1.32
C ALA A 116 -3.65 12.37 0.40
N PRO A 117 -4.83 12.41 -0.25
CA PRO A 117 -5.30 11.29 -1.06
C PRO A 117 -4.40 11.10 -2.29
N THR A 118 -3.59 10.04 -2.27
CA THR A 118 -2.76 9.59 -3.40
C THR A 118 -3.44 8.39 -4.08
N TYR A 119 -3.18 8.15 -5.37
CA TYR A 119 -3.71 6.98 -6.11
C TYR A 119 -3.55 5.64 -5.35
N THR A 120 -2.46 5.51 -4.59
CA THR A 120 -2.15 4.31 -3.79
C THR A 120 -2.87 4.24 -2.43
N ASN A 121 -3.36 5.37 -1.91
CA ASN A 121 -3.97 5.47 -0.57
C ASN A 121 -5.52 5.42 -0.62
N ILE A 122 -6.11 5.51 -1.81
CA ILE A 122 -7.56 5.41 -1.99
C ILE A 122 -7.91 3.93 -2.07
N GLU A 123 -8.30 3.36 -0.93
CA GLU A 123 -8.82 2.00 -0.87
C GLU A 123 -10.31 1.96 -1.23
N SER A 124 -10.77 0.85 -1.82
CA SER A 124 -12.20 0.65 -2.08
C SER A 124 -12.97 0.48 -0.77
N ALA A 125 -14.13 1.12 -0.66
CA ALA A 125 -15.03 0.91 0.47
C ALA A 125 -15.46 -0.57 0.60
N PRO A 126 -15.70 -1.08 1.82
CA PRO A 126 -16.22 -2.42 2.01
C PRO A 126 -17.62 -2.56 1.41
N SER A 127 -17.96 -3.76 0.92
CA SER A 127 -19.27 -4.01 0.33
C SER A 127 -20.36 -4.12 1.41
N PHE A 128 -21.46 -3.40 1.24
CA PHE A 128 -22.68 -3.55 2.05
C PHE A 128 -23.76 -4.43 1.39
N HIS A 129 -23.45 -5.04 0.24
CA HIS A 129 -24.44 -5.82 -0.50
C HIS A 129 -24.82 -7.11 0.28
N PRO A 130 -26.12 -7.45 0.40
CA PRO A 130 -26.57 -8.62 1.17
C PRO A 130 -25.98 -9.96 0.69
N SER A 131 -25.56 -10.06 -0.57
CA SER A 131 -24.89 -11.27 -1.07
C SER A 131 -23.56 -11.55 -0.36
N ALA A 132 -22.84 -10.50 0.09
CA ALA A 132 -21.61 -10.65 0.86
C ALA A 132 -21.87 -11.23 2.26
N GLN A 133 -23.11 -11.14 2.75
CA GLN A 133 -23.52 -11.69 4.04
C GLN A 133 -24.03 -13.12 3.94
N LYS A 134 -24.18 -13.69 2.73
CA LYS A 134 -24.60 -15.08 2.55
C LYS A 134 -23.53 -16.02 3.11
N LYS A 135 -23.96 -16.89 4.02
CA LYS A 135 -23.10 -17.86 4.68
C LYS A 135 -23.17 -19.18 3.91
N TYR A 136 -22.03 -19.66 3.46
CA TYR A 136 -21.87 -20.98 2.87
C TYR A 136 -21.14 -21.90 3.85
N CYS A 137 -21.37 -23.20 3.70
CA CYS A 137 -20.72 -24.23 4.48
C CYS A 137 -19.25 -24.27 4.09
N ASP A 138 -18.37 -24.29 5.09
CA ASP A 138 -16.93 -24.24 4.86
C ASP A 138 -16.39 -25.54 4.24
N ILE A 139 -17.15 -26.65 4.36
CA ILE A 139 -16.78 -27.98 3.85
C ILE A 139 -17.40 -28.24 2.48
N THR A 140 -18.71 -28.02 2.32
CA THR A 140 -19.46 -28.42 1.10
C THR A 140 -19.82 -27.27 0.16
N GLY A 141 -19.71 -26.01 0.60
CA GLY A 141 -20.12 -24.85 -0.19
C GLY A 141 -21.64 -24.64 -0.31
N LEU A 142 -22.47 -25.51 0.27
CA LEU A 142 -23.93 -25.35 0.35
C LEU A 142 -24.32 -24.17 1.27
N PRO A 143 -25.50 -23.55 1.12
CA PRO A 143 -25.94 -22.49 2.03
C PRO A 143 -25.99 -22.99 3.48
N ALA A 144 -25.27 -22.35 4.39
CA ALA A 144 -25.13 -22.78 5.78
C ALA A 144 -25.90 -21.87 6.73
N PRO A 145 -27.07 -22.28 7.23
CA PRO A 145 -27.83 -21.51 8.21
C PRO A 145 -27.19 -21.55 9.61
N TYR A 146 -26.32 -22.53 9.90
CA TYR A 146 -25.78 -22.77 11.24
C TYR A 146 -24.27 -22.53 11.34
N THR A 147 -23.81 -22.21 12.54
CA THR A 147 -22.40 -22.03 12.88
C THR A 147 -22.12 -22.70 14.21
N ASP A 148 -21.06 -23.50 14.30
CA ASP A 148 -20.67 -24.18 15.53
C ASP A 148 -19.96 -23.20 16.48
N PRO A 149 -20.41 -23.03 17.74
CA PRO A 149 -19.76 -22.11 18.69
C PRO A 149 -18.34 -22.53 19.07
N LYS A 150 -18.01 -23.83 19.00
CA LYS A 150 -16.68 -24.34 19.36
C LYS A 150 -15.65 -24.08 18.26
N THR A 151 -15.92 -24.55 17.06
CA THR A 151 -14.97 -24.46 15.92
C THR A 151 -15.16 -23.21 15.07
N ARG A 152 -16.29 -22.49 15.20
CA ARG A 152 -16.72 -21.37 14.33
C ARG A 152 -16.89 -21.76 12.85
N LEU A 153 -16.97 -23.06 12.55
CA LEU A 153 -17.30 -23.56 11.22
C LEU A 153 -18.79 -23.40 10.90
N ARG A 154 -19.08 -23.09 9.66
CA ARG A 154 -20.44 -22.99 9.09
C ARG A 154 -20.83 -24.34 8.50
N TYR A 155 -22.03 -24.82 8.83
CA TYR A 155 -22.53 -26.12 8.37
C TYR A 155 -23.98 -26.07 7.89
N HIS A 156 -24.33 -27.00 6.99
CA HIS A 156 -25.66 -27.07 6.37
C HIS A 156 -26.61 -28.01 7.12
N ASN A 157 -26.19 -29.25 7.37
CA ASN A 157 -27.01 -30.32 7.92
C ASN A 157 -26.33 -31.04 9.11
N LYS A 158 -27.06 -31.98 9.74
CA LYS A 158 -26.57 -32.77 10.88
C LYS A 158 -25.33 -33.62 10.55
N GLU A 159 -25.19 -34.07 9.31
CA GLU A 159 -24.07 -34.92 8.88
C GLU A 159 -22.76 -34.13 8.85
N MET A 160 -22.81 -32.89 8.37
CA MET A 160 -21.67 -31.98 8.45
C MET A 160 -21.31 -31.65 9.89
N PHE A 161 -22.32 -31.44 10.76
CA PHE A 161 -22.05 -31.24 12.18
C PHE A 161 -21.39 -32.47 12.84
N GLY A 162 -21.82 -33.68 12.49
CA GLY A 162 -21.17 -34.93 12.95
C GLY A 162 -19.71 -35.01 12.49
N THR A 163 -19.44 -34.66 11.23
CA THR A 163 -18.08 -34.62 10.67
C THR A 163 -17.19 -33.60 11.39
N ILE A 164 -17.72 -32.41 11.69
CA ILE A 164 -17.00 -31.37 12.43
C ILE A 164 -16.60 -31.86 13.82
N ARG A 165 -17.43 -32.68 14.48
CA ARG A 165 -17.15 -33.20 15.82
C ARG A 165 -16.03 -34.23 15.87
N THR A 166 -15.79 -34.96 14.78
CA THR A 166 -14.69 -35.93 14.67
C THR A 166 -13.39 -35.32 14.15
N MET A 167 -13.44 -34.08 13.66
CA MET A 167 -12.31 -33.43 13.00
C MET A 167 -11.27 -32.93 14.02
N PRO A 168 -9.96 -33.17 13.77
CA PRO A 168 -8.91 -32.66 14.64
C PRO A 168 -8.69 -31.15 14.43
N GLN A 169 -8.05 -30.51 15.40
CA GLN A 169 -7.93 -29.06 15.48
C GLN A 169 -7.27 -28.40 14.27
N ASN A 170 -6.18 -28.98 13.81
CA ASN A 170 -5.44 -28.53 12.63
C ASN A 170 -6.31 -28.45 11.36
N VAL A 171 -7.30 -29.32 11.24
CA VAL A 171 -8.12 -29.39 10.03
C VAL A 171 -9.19 -28.31 10.03
N TYR A 172 -9.92 -28.10 11.14
CA TYR A 172 -10.90 -27.01 11.18
C TYR A 172 -10.21 -25.64 11.13
N GLU A 173 -9.02 -25.51 11.71
CA GLU A 173 -8.20 -24.30 11.56
C GLU A 173 -7.81 -24.03 10.11
N GLY A 174 -7.47 -25.07 9.34
CA GLY A 174 -7.24 -24.98 7.90
C GLY A 174 -8.46 -24.48 7.12
N TYR A 175 -9.66 -24.97 7.45
CA TYR A 175 -10.91 -24.45 6.86
C TYR A 175 -11.18 -22.99 7.24
N LEU A 176 -10.91 -22.60 8.49
CA LEU A 176 -11.02 -21.19 8.90
C LEU A 176 -10.01 -20.31 8.15
N ALA A 177 -8.81 -20.83 7.87
CA ALA A 177 -7.76 -20.10 7.14
C ALA A 177 -8.16 -19.88 5.68
N ALA A 178 -8.74 -20.90 5.04
CA ALA A 178 -9.30 -20.79 3.69
C ALA A 178 -10.42 -19.73 3.61
N ARG A 179 -11.25 -19.60 4.66
CA ARG A 179 -12.27 -18.54 4.75
C ARG A 179 -11.68 -17.16 5.11
N GLY A 180 -10.44 -17.08 5.58
CA GLY A 180 -9.85 -15.86 6.12
C GLY A 180 -10.35 -15.48 7.52
N ALA A 181 -10.92 -16.43 8.27
CA ALA A 181 -11.41 -16.25 9.65
C ALA A 181 -10.49 -16.88 10.71
N HIS A 182 -9.29 -17.32 10.32
CA HIS A 182 -8.33 -17.95 11.20
C HIS A 182 -7.60 -16.94 12.09
N THR A 183 -7.59 -17.20 13.39
CA THR A 183 -6.89 -16.38 14.37
C THR A 183 -5.64 -17.12 14.85
N VAL A 184 -4.47 -16.74 14.32
CA VAL A 184 -3.17 -17.22 14.84
C VAL A 184 -2.84 -16.40 16.08
N LEU A 185 -2.73 -17.05 17.25
CA LEU A 185 -2.18 -16.43 18.44
C LEU A 185 -0.70 -16.14 18.20
N LYS A 186 -0.26 -14.93 18.52
CA LYS A 186 1.14 -14.48 18.40
C LYS A 186 1.77 -14.33 19.76
#